data_AF-A0A5C6F8F4-F1
#
_entry.id   AF-A0A5C6F8F4-F1
#
_cell.length_a   1.000
_cell.length_b   1.000
_cell.length_c   1.000
_cell.angle_alpha   90.00
_cell.angle_beta   90.00
_cell.angle_gamma   90.00
#
_symmetry.space_group_name_H-M   'P 1'
#
loop_
_entity.id
_entity.type
_entity.pdbx_description
1 polymer ?
#
loop_
_entity_poly.entity_id
_entity_poly.type
_entity_poly.pdbx_seq_one_letter_code
_entity_poly.pdbx_strand_id
1 'polypeptide(L)'
;MAGTHLLGDWNLIDPVVKAAFSGDSNLVGWLVGNTLVAIGIAIAAILVDRYAKRPALSHLLWVLVLIKLVSPPVAPLGIGVNATWFRSLSLHSHDAASIVDGDDLQRFGALGSALGALAVDGPETTFTPLVVWAGVWLAGSLVMLLWILRASRRVHRLIERRGRFDITGTRQLAALCPPGKKTPPPVWLVDAVVSPMLVSPLFRRFGGEVRIVFPKRLWSSLDEDARAVLLLHEWEHFRRQDWIVRFIEVTTLTAMWWHPLVWIAKLQIEDCEERCCDMAASIGSDRSPRVYAEAILRTLDFLCEPVEKHHAEIEARPIASGVGHLPKLQHRLRQILKPTATIQIGRSGIVIISLMLAMLPFYPVVVVKRPSSGVEIKIPEEIETPSVLRAGSKVVPEPVRRPLVQ
;
A
#
# COMPACT_ATOMS: atom_id res chain seq x y z
N MET A 1 -31.79 -27.04 16.02
CA MET A 1 -31.04 -25.78 16.27
C MET A 1 -29.63 -26.02 15.76
N ALA A 2 -29.32 -25.82 14.47
CA ALA A 2 -29.16 -24.56 13.73
C ALA A 2 -27.94 -23.74 14.21
N GLY A 3 -26.90 -23.70 13.35
CA GLY A 3 -25.65 -22.92 13.49
C GLY A 3 -24.53 -23.71 14.15
N THR A 4 -23.30 -23.88 13.64
CA THR A 4 -22.54 -23.21 12.58
C THR A 4 -21.38 -24.13 12.14
N HIS A 5 -21.53 -24.87 11.04
CA HIS A 5 -20.40 -25.48 10.30
C HIS A 5 -20.54 -25.09 8.83
N LEU A 6 -20.47 -23.79 8.57
CA LEU A 6 -20.41 -23.19 7.23
C LEU A 6 -19.11 -22.41 7.00
N LEU A 7 -18.12 -22.59 7.87
CA LEU A 7 -16.76 -22.15 7.66
C LEU A 7 -15.93 -23.41 7.56
N GLY A 8 -15.63 -23.80 6.32
CA GLY A 8 -14.69 -24.87 6.04
C GLY A 8 -13.38 -24.62 6.74
N ASP A 9 -12.60 -25.69 6.89
CA ASP A 9 -11.21 -25.65 7.30
C ASP A 9 -10.42 -24.58 6.51
N TRP A 10 -10.41 -23.35 7.01
CA TRP A 10 -9.46 -22.33 6.62
C TRP A 10 -8.16 -22.60 7.38
N ASN A 11 -7.67 -23.84 7.29
CA ASN A 11 -6.32 -24.22 7.67
C ASN A 11 -5.30 -23.72 6.61
N LEU A 12 -5.59 -22.54 6.03
CA LEU A 12 -4.73 -21.80 5.13
C LEU A 12 -3.71 -20.95 5.92
N ILE A 13 -4.02 -20.61 7.17
CA ILE A 13 -3.15 -19.79 8.02
C ILE A 13 -1.94 -20.61 8.46
N ASP A 14 -2.12 -21.85 8.93
CA ASP A 14 -1.04 -22.70 9.43
C ASP A 14 0.06 -23.03 8.40
N PRO A 15 -0.25 -23.40 7.14
CA PRO A 15 0.78 -23.62 6.12
C PRO A 15 1.37 -22.32 5.59
N VAL A 16 0.62 -21.21 5.52
CA VAL A 16 1.14 -19.88 5.15
C VAL A 16 2.12 -19.36 6.21
N VAL A 17 1.78 -19.54 7.48
CA VAL A 17 2.62 -19.23 8.64
C VAL A 17 3.86 -20.14 8.62
N LYS A 18 3.70 -21.47 8.54
CA LYS A 18 4.85 -22.39 8.43
C LYS A 18 5.75 -22.08 7.24
N ALA A 19 5.19 -21.79 6.07
CA ALA A 19 5.95 -21.48 4.86
C ALA A 19 6.62 -20.10 4.90
N ALA A 20 6.04 -19.12 5.61
CA ALA A 20 6.68 -17.84 5.87
C ALA A 20 7.85 -17.98 6.86
N PHE A 21 7.84 -19.01 7.71
CA PHE A 21 8.84 -19.23 8.77
C PHE A 21 9.83 -20.39 8.50
N SER A 22 9.69 -21.14 7.40
CA SER A 22 10.52 -22.34 7.11
C SER A 22 11.81 -22.08 6.33
N GLY A 23 12.09 -20.85 5.87
CA GLY A 23 13.35 -20.53 5.19
C GLY A 23 13.49 -21.03 3.75
N ASP A 24 12.53 -21.82 3.25
CA ASP A 24 12.37 -22.06 1.81
C ASP A 24 11.82 -20.77 1.17
N SER A 25 12.44 -20.31 0.09
CA SER A 25 12.15 -19.05 -0.61
C SER A 25 10.81 -19.07 -1.35
N ASN A 26 9.72 -19.24 -0.60
CA ASN A 26 8.37 -19.21 -1.11
C ASN A 26 7.92 -17.75 -1.33
N LEU A 27 7.27 -17.48 -2.46
CA LEU A 27 6.70 -16.17 -2.85
C LEU A 27 5.95 -15.47 -1.70
N VAL A 28 5.29 -16.25 -0.84
CA VAL A 28 4.55 -15.80 0.34
C VAL A 28 5.46 -15.18 1.40
N GLY A 29 6.57 -15.84 1.75
CA GLY A 29 7.54 -15.33 2.72
C GLY A 29 8.17 -14.02 2.24
N TRP A 30 8.41 -13.91 0.92
CA TRP A 30 8.85 -12.66 0.31
C TRP A 30 7.82 -11.52 0.48
N LEU A 31 6.56 -11.75 0.12
CA LEU A 31 5.49 -10.76 0.24
C LEU A 31 5.34 -10.26 1.68
N VAL A 32 5.32 -11.18 2.65
CA VAL A 32 5.21 -10.85 4.07
C VAL A 32 6.43 -10.06 4.55
N GLY A 33 7.65 -10.52 4.26
CA GLY A 33 8.88 -9.85 4.67
C GLY A 33 8.99 -8.42 4.12
N ASN A 34 8.70 -8.23 2.82
CA ASN A 34 8.69 -6.92 2.20
C ASN A 34 7.62 -6.00 2.81
N THR A 35 6.44 -6.54 3.11
CA THR A 35 5.35 -5.78 3.74
C THR A 35 5.74 -5.30 5.13
N LEU A 36 6.39 -6.13 5.95
CA LEU A 36 6.83 -5.76 7.29
C LEU A 36 7.86 -4.61 7.25
N VAL A 37 8.83 -4.66 6.35
CA VAL A 37 9.81 -3.57 6.17
C VAL A 37 9.10 -2.31 5.69
N ALA A 38 8.20 -2.43 4.71
CA ALA A 38 7.43 -1.31 4.19
C ALA A 38 6.57 -0.64 5.27
N ILE A 39 5.97 -1.42 6.19
CA ILE A 39 5.25 -0.90 7.36
C ILE A 39 6.21 -0.14 8.29
N GLY A 40 7.41 -0.67 8.55
CA GLY A 40 8.42 0.03 9.35
C GLY A 40 8.79 1.40 8.76
N ILE A 41 9.01 1.47 7.44
CA ILE A 41 9.28 2.72 6.73
C ILE A 41 8.05 3.65 6.80
N ALA A 42 6.84 3.13 6.65
CA ALA A 42 5.59 3.91 6.75
C ALA A 42 5.41 4.52 8.15
N ILE A 43 5.70 3.77 9.23
CA ILE A 43 5.68 4.29 10.60
C ILE A 43 6.70 5.41 10.75
N ALA A 44 7.93 5.23 10.25
CA ALA A 44 8.94 6.27 10.27
C ALA A 44 8.47 7.53 9.51
N ALA A 45 7.80 7.37 8.35
CA ALA A 45 7.25 8.47 7.57
C ALA A 45 6.19 9.27 8.37
N ILE A 46 5.31 8.57 9.09
CA ILE A 46 4.29 9.19 9.95
C ILE A 46 4.91 9.92 11.14
N LEU A 47 5.91 9.31 11.79
CA LEU A 47 6.60 9.93 12.93
C LEU A 47 7.37 11.18 12.50
N VAL A 48 8.07 11.13 11.37
CA VAL A 48 8.75 12.29 10.79
C VAL A 48 7.76 13.41 10.48
N ASP A 49 6.62 13.08 9.89
CA ASP A 49 5.60 14.08 9.56
C ASP A 49 5.03 14.74 10.83
N ARG A 50 4.71 13.93 11.84
CA ARG A 50 4.11 14.38 13.10
C ARG A 50 5.07 15.20 13.97
N TYR A 51 6.32 14.76 14.12
CA TYR A 51 7.26 15.34 15.07
C TYR A 51 8.29 16.29 14.44
N ALA A 52 8.83 15.94 13.28
CA ALA A 52 9.84 16.77 12.62
C ALA A 52 9.22 17.86 11.72
N LYS A 53 7.95 17.71 11.33
CA LYS A 53 7.23 18.64 10.42
C LYS A 53 8.01 18.89 9.12
N ARG A 54 8.60 17.82 8.58
CA ARG A 54 9.39 17.83 7.34
C ARG A 54 8.66 17.04 6.25
N PRO A 55 7.74 17.67 5.50
CA PRO A 55 6.95 16.96 4.49
C PRO A 55 7.81 16.40 3.36
N ALA A 56 8.93 17.06 3.01
CA ALA A 56 9.84 16.55 1.99
C ALA A 56 10.50 15.21 2.39
N LEU A 57 10.81 15.02 3.68
CA LEU A 57 11.36 13.77 4.18
C LEU A 57 10.27 12.69 4.26
N SER A 58 9.07 13.04 4.72
CA SER A 58 7.93 12.12 4.76
C SER A 58 7.56 11.65 3.34
N HIS A 59 7.52 12.56 2.36
CA HIS A 59 7.30 12.27 0.94
C HIS A 59 8.28 11.20 0.44
N LEU A 60 9.58 11.41 0.64
CA LEU A 60 10.59 10.47 0.19
C LEU A 60 10.46 9.11 0.89
N LEU A 61 10.14 9.08 2.18
CA LEU A 61 9.91 7.83 2.91
C LEU A 61 8.70 7.07 2.36
N TRP A 62 7.61 7.76 2.01
CA TRP A 62 6.46 7.10 1.36
C TRP A 62 6.78 6.61 -0.06
N VAL A 63 7.59 7.33 -0.82
CA VAL A 63 8.11 6.82 -2.12
C VAL A 63 8.96 5.57 -1.89
N LEU A 64 9.79 5.53 -0.84
CA LEU A 64 10.55 4.34 -0.47
C LEU A 64 9.66 3.17 -0.06
N VAL A 65 8.51 3.40 0.57
CA VAL A 65 7.49 2.36 0.83
C VAL A 65 7.05 1.71 -0.48
N LEU A 66 6.69 2.51 -1.49
CA LEU A 66 6.26 2.00 -2.80
C LEU A 66 7.37 1.22 -3.52
N ILE A 67 8.61 1.73 -3.49
CA ILE A 67 9.77 1.06 -4.08
C ILE A 67 10.02 -0.27 -3.35
N LYS A 68 9.99 -0.28 -2.01
CA LYS A 68 10.24 -1.48 -1.21
C LYS A 68 9.23 -2.58 -1.49
N LEU A 69 7.95 -2.23 -1.64
CA LEU A 69 6.89 -3.20 -1.94
C LEU A 69 7.07 -3.91 -3.29
N VAL A 70 7.66 -3.25 -4.29
CA VAL A 70 7.90 -3.81 -5.63
C VAL A 70 9.30 -4.43 -5.75
N SER A 71 10.26 -4.02 -4.92
CA SER A 71 11.64 -4.50 -5.01
C SER A 71 11.77 -5.99 -4.67
N PRO A 72 12.47 -6.79 -5.51
CA PRO A 72 12.72 -8.20 -5.20
C PRO A 72 13.65 -8.34 -3.97
N PRO A 73 13.58 -9.46 -3.23
CA PRO A 73 14.43 -9.68 -2.07
C PRO A 73 15.85 -9.99 -2.54
N VAL A 74 16.84 -9.20 -2.13
CA VAL A 74 18.24 -9.41 -2.55
C VAL A 74 19.04 -10.16 -1.49
N ALA A 75 18.84 -9.88 -0.20
CA ALA A 75 19.58 -10.52 0.89
C ALA A 75 18.72 -10.74 2.16
N PRO A 76 18.80 -11.91 2.82
CA PRO A 76 18.13 -12.13 4.10
C PRO A 76 18.82 -11.38 5.24
N LEU A 77 18.06 -10.71 6.13
CA LEU A 77 18.50 -10.25 7.45
C LEU A 77 17.87 -11.16 8.51
N GLY A 78 18.69 -11.96 9.18
CA GLY A 78 18.23 -12.80 10.28
C GLY A 78 17.88 -11.97 11.52
N ILE A 79 16.60 -11.85 11.86
CA ILE A 79 16.16 -11.32 13.15
C ILE A 79 15.96 -12.53 14.06
N GLY A 80 16.90 -12.73 14.99
CA GLY A 80 16.80 -13.80 15.99
C GLY A 80 15.72 -13.47 17.01
N VAL A 81 14.61 -14.21 17.01
CA VAL A 81 13.57 -14.10 18.03
C VAL A 81 13.62 -15.32 18.92
N ASN A 82 13.66 -15.11 20.24
CA ASN A 82 13.72 -16.19 21.21
C ASN A 82 12.36 -16.91 21.27
N ALA A 83 12.36 -18.22 21.03
CA ALA A 83 11.15 -19.06 21.01
C ALA A 83 10.37 -19.01 22.35
N THR A 84 11.03 -18.63 23.44
CA THR A 84 10.41 -18.50 24.77
C THR A 84 9.30 -17.45 24.82
N TRP A 85 9.32 -16.44 23.93
CA TRP A 85 8.33 -15.36 23.90
C TRP A 85 6.97 -15.82 23.37
N PHE A 86 6.92 -16.91 22.59
CA PHE A 86 5.68 -17.44 21.99
C PHE A 86 5.15 -18.70 22.68
N ARG A 87 5.91 -19.28 23.62
CA ARG A 87 5.53 -20.52 24.33
C ARG A 87 4.20 -20.39 25.08
N SER A 88 3.86 -19.18 25.50
CA SER A 88 2.62 -18.89 26.23
C SER A 88 1.35 -18.97 25.35
N LEU A 89 1.46 -18.80 24.02
CA LEU A 89 0.28 -18.85 23.13
C LEU A 89 -0.09 -20.27 22.68
N SER A 90 0.87 -21.21 22.65
CA SER A 90 0.64 -22.57 22.14
C SER A 90 0.14 -23.56 23.21
N LEU A 91 0.05 -23.16 24.47
CA LEU A 91 -0.35 -24.06 25.57
C LEU A 91 -1.87 -24.21 25.75
N HIS A 92 -2.70 -23.58 24.92
CA HIS A 92 -4.17 -23.62 25.05
C HIS A 92 -4.89 -24.48 23.99
N SER A 93 -4.19 -25.23 23.13
CA SER A 93 -4.80 -25.95 22.01
C SER A 93 -4.70 -27.49 22.05
N HIS A 94 -4.38 -28.09 23.21
CA HIS A 94 -4.24 -29.56 23.31
C HIS A 94 -5.25 -30.28 24.21
N ASP A 95 -6.19 -29.57 24.85
CA ASP A 95 -7.26 -30.21 25.64
C ASP A 95 -8.65 -30.09 24.96
N ALA A 96 -8.75 -30.49 23.69
CA ALA A 96 -10.03 -30.73 23.06
C ALA A 96 -10.18 -32.25 22.82
N ALA A 97 -10.71 -32.95 23.82
CA ALA A 97 -11.22 -34.30 23.64
C ALA A 97 -12.25 -34.31 22.49
N SER A 98 -11.95 -35.02 21.41
CA SER A 98 -12.82 -35.12 20.24
C SER A 98 -14.04 -35.99 20.56
N ILE A 99 -15.22 -35.38 20.66
CA ILE A 99 -16.52 -36.05 20.72
C ILE A 99 -16.97 -36.28 19.27
N VAL A 100 -16.38 -37.23 18.56
CA VAL A 100 -16.92 -37.73 17.29
C VAL A 100 -16.74 -39.24 17.27
N ASP A 101 -17.86 -39.96 17.22
CA ASP A 101 -17.90 -41.42 17.20
C ASP A 101 -17.41 -41.94 15.84
N GLY A 102 -16.59 -43.01 15.84
CA GLY A 102 -15.83 -43.45 14.66
C GLY A 102 -16.69 -43.93 13.49
N ASP A 103 -17.94 -44.30 13.74
CA ASP A 103 -18.88 -44.82 12.75
C ASP A 103 -19.42 -43.75 11.79
N ASP A 104 -19.54 -42.49 12.24
CA ASP A 104 -20.02 -41.40 11.38
C ASP A 104 -18.95 -40.99 10.35
N LEU A 105 -17.67 -41.03 10.74
CA LEU A 105 -16.55 -40.72 9.85
C LEU A 105 -16.46 -41.72 8.68
N GLN A 106 -16.77 -42.99 8.92
CA GLN A 106 -16.80 -44.02 7.86
C GLN A 106 -17.98 -43.81 6.90
N ARG A 107 -19.15 -43.42 7.39
CA ARG A 107 -20.33 -43.16 6.53
C ARG A 107 -20.16 -41.93 5.64
N PHE A 108 -19.55 -40.86 6.16
CA PHE A 108 -19.21 -39.70 5.35
C PHE A 108 -18.10 -40.00 4.33
N GLY A 109 -17.13 -40.85 4.67
CA GLY A 109 -16.13 -41.34 3.72
C GLY A 109 -16.73 -42.15 2.56
N ALA A 110 -17.73 -43.00 2.85
CA ALA A 110 -18.43 -43.79 1.84
C ALA A 110 -19.33 -42.93 0.91
N LEU A 111 -19.90 -41.85 1.42
CA LEU A 111 -20.63 -40.87 0.60
C LEU A 111 -19.69 -40.06 -0.29
N GLY A 112 -18.51 -39.68 0.21
CA GLY A 112 -17.49 -38.98 -0.56
C GLY A 112 -16.96 -39.82 -1.74
N SER A 113 -16.75 -41.11 -1.53
CA SER A 113 -16.30 -42.03 -2.59
C SER A 113 -17.40 -42.35 -3.61
N ALA A 114 -18.66 -42.46 -3.18
CA ALA A 114 -19.80 -42.64 -4.09
C ALA A 114 -20.06 -41.40 -4.96
N LEU A 115 -19.86 -40.19 -4.42
CA LEU A 115 -19.98 -38.94 -5.18
C LEU A 115 -18.78 -38.70 -6.12
N GLY A 116 -17.58 -39.16 -5.74
CA GLY A 116 -16.38 -39.11 -6.59
C GLY A 116 -16.46 -40.02 -7.83
N ALA A 117 -17.20 -41.14 -7.74
CA ALA A 117 -17.37 -42.09 -8.84
C ALA A 117 -18.27 -41.59 -9.99
N LEU A 118 -18.94 -40.44 -9.82
CA LEU A 118 -19.75 -39.79 -10.86
C LEU A 118 -18.96 -38.74 -11.68
N ALA A 119 -17.67 -38.54 -11.39
CA ALA A 119 -16.81 -37.67 -12.17
C ALA A 119 -16.45 -38.36 -13.50
N VAL A 120 -17.11 -37.92 -14.57
CA VAL A 120 -16.85 -38.33 -15.95
C VAL A 120 -15.39 -38.00 -16.33
N ASP A 121 -14.67 -38.98 -16.88
CA ASP A 121 -13.34 -38.84 -17.48
C ASP A 121 -13.36 -37.84 -18.66
N GLY A 122 -13.34 -36.54 -18.35
CA GLY A 122 -12.91 -35.50 -19.27
C GLY A 122 -11.39 -35.35 -19.20
N PRO A 123 -10.71 -34.82 -20.22
CA PRO A 123 -9.29 -34.51 -20.11
C PRO A 123 -9.10 -33.57 -18.92
N GLU A 124 -8.47 -34.06 -17.85
CA GLU A 124 -8.18 -33.27 -16.67
C GLU A 124 -7.18 -32.16 -17.04
N THR A 125 -7.67 -31.03 -17.51
CA THR A 125 -6.91 -29.77 -17.45
C THR A 125 -6.84 -29.37 -15.98
N THR A 126 -5.97 -30.02 -15.22
CA THR A 126 -5.64 -29.64 -13.85
C THR A 126 -4.88 -28.32 -13.91
N PHE A 127 -5.60 -27.20 -13.88
CA PHE A 127 -4.99 -25.91 -13.63
C PHE A 127 -4.38 -25.95 -12.23
N THR A 128 -3.05 -25.84 -12.15
CA THR A 128 -2.41 -25.70 -10.85
C THR A 128 -2.92 -24.42 -10.17
N PRO A 129 -3.17 -24.41 -8.85
CA PRO A 129 -3.67 -23.22 -8.14
C PRO A 129 -2.83 -21.96 -8.40
N LEU A 130 -1.52 -22.12 -8.63
CA LEU A 130 -0.62 -21.05 -9.01
C LEU A 130 -1.02 -20.34 -10.32
N VAL A 131 -1.43 -21.11 -11.34
CA VAL A 131 -1.87 -20.56 -12.64
C VAL A 131 -3.16 -19.77 -12.48
N VAL A 132 -4.09 -20.25 -11.64
CA VAL A 132 -5.33 -19.53 -11.33
C VAL A 132 -5.02 -18.20 -10.64
N TRP A 133 -4.18 -18.21 -9.60
CA TRP A 133 -3.78 -16.98 -8.89
C TRP A 133 -3.00 -16.00 -9.76
N ALA A 134 -2.10 -16.50 -10.62
CA ALA A 134 -1.40 -15.67 -11.59
C ALA A 134 -2.37 -15.05 -12.62
N GLY A 135 -3.38 -15.80 -13.06
CA GLY A 135 -4.45 -15.31 -13.93
C GLY A 135 -5.28 -14.21 -13.27
N VAL A 136 -5.69 -14.40 -12.03
CA VAL A 136 -6.42 -13.37 -11.24
C VAL A 136 -5.56 -12.11 -11.07
N TRP A 137 -4.28 -12.28 -10.74
CA TRP A 137 -3.34 -11.16 -10.60
C TRP A 137 -3.16 -10.39 -11.91
N LEU A 138 -2.95 -11.09 -13.03
CA LEU A 138 -2.83 -10.48 -14.36
C LEU A 138 -4.10 -9.74 -14.77
N ALA A 139 -5.27 -10.36 -14.56
CA ALA A 139 -6.56 -9.74 -14.89
C ALA A 139 -6.78 -8.47 -14.07
N GLY A 140 -6.56 -8.52 -12.75
CA GLY A 140 -6.68 -7.35 -11.87
C GLY A 140 -5.70 -6.23 -12.25
N SER A 141 -4.45 -6.58 -12.53
CA SER A 141 -3.43 -5.63 -12.98
C SER A 141 -3.83 -4.97 -14.31
N LEU A 142 -4.33 -5.75 -15.27
CA LEU A 142 -4.80 -5.24 -16.56
C LEU A 142 -6.00 -4.30 -16.38
N VAL A 143 -6.97 -4.66 -15.56
CA VAL A 143 -8.14 -3.81 -15.25
C VAL A 143 -7.67 -2.49 -14.63
N MET A 144 -6.77 -2.54 -13.64
CA MET A 144 -6.21 -1.36 -12.99
C MET A 144 -5.48 -0.44 -14.00
N LEU A 145 -4.59 -1.03 -14.81
CA LEU A 145 -3.85 -0.30 -15.83
C LEU A 145 -4.79 0.36 -16.85
N LEU A 146 -5.77 -0.39 -17.37
CA LEU A 146 -6.73 0.12 -18.34
C LEU A 146 -7.61 1.22 -17.73
N TRP A 147 -7.98 1.10 -16.46
CA TRP A 147 -8.76 2.11 -15.75
C TRP A 147 -7.96 3.40 -15.56
N ILE A 148 -6.69 3.32 -15.17
CA ILE A 148 -5.76 4.47 -15.05
C ILE A 148 -5.53 5.10 -16.43
N LEU A 149 -5.22 4.31 -17.46
CA LEU A 149 -4.99 4.79 -18.82
C LEU A 149 -6.24 5.45 -19.41
N ARG A 150 -7.44 4.91 -19.17
CA ARG A 150 -8.69 5.54 -19.62
C ARG A 150 -8.92 6.89 -18.94
N ALA A 151 -8.65 6.99 -17.63
CA ALA A 151 -8.72 8.26 -16.91
C ALA A 151 -7.72 9.28 -17.45
N SER A 152 -6.45 8.89 -17.62
CA SER A 152 -5.40 9.74 -18.18
C SER A 152 -5.74 10.20 -19.60
N ARG A 153 -6.21 9.30 -20.47
CA ARG A 153 -6.64 9.64 -21.84
C ARG A 153 -7.87 10.55 -21.86
N ARG A 154 -8.78 10.47 -20.88
CA ARG A 154 -9.93 11.39 -20.80
C ARG A 154 -9.44 12.82 -20.53
N VAL A 155 -8.57 12.99 -19.54
CA VAL A 155 -7.97 14.29 -19.21
C VAL A 155 -7.15 14.83 -20.38
N HIS A 156 -6.31 14.00 -20.98
CA HIS A 156 -5.49 14.41 -22.13
C HIS A 156 -6.34 14.85 -23.32
N ARG A 157 -7.37 14.07 -23.69
CA ARG A 157 -8.29 14.43 -24.78
C ARG A 157 -9.06 15.73 -24.50
N LEU A 158 -9.41 16.00 -23.24
CA LEU A 158 -10.06 17.26 -22.87
C LEU A 158 -9.11 18.45 -23.14
N ILE A 159 -7.86 18.32 -22.71
CA ILE A 159 -6.84 19.36 -22.88
C ILE A 159 -6.49 19.55 -24.36
N GLU A 160 -6.35 18.47 -25.14
CA GLU A 160 -6.08 18.58 -26.58
C GLU A 160 -7.22 19.29 -27.32
N ARG A 161 -8.49 18.99 -26.97
CA ARG A 161 -9.65 19.55 -27.66
C ARG A 161 -9.91 21.00 -27.26
N ARG A 162 -9.91 21.28 -25.95
CA ARG A 162 -10.34 22.58 -25.38
C ARG A 162 -9.19 23.46 -24.90
N GLY A 163 -7.97 22.95 -24.86
CA GLY A 163 -6.78 23.69 -24.46
C GLY A 163 -6.21 24.53 -25.59
N ARG A 164 -5.77 25.74 -25.23
CA ARG A 164 -5.08 26.67 -26.13
C ARG A 164 -3.82 27.17 -25.45
N PHE A 165 -2.73 27.26 -26.21
CA PHE A 165 -1.49 27.84 -25.72
C PHE A 165 -1.71 29.32 -25.37
N ASP A 166 -1.24 29.73 -24.19
CA ASP A 166 -1.29 31.12 -23.75
C ASP A 166 0.12 31.71 -23.63
N ILE A 167 0.37 32.72 -24.47
CA ILE A 167 1.66 33.41 -24.51
C ILE A 167 1.88 34.27 -23.27
N THR A 168 0.82 34.85 -22.72
CA THR A 168 0.90 35.78 -21.58
C THR A 168 1.28 35.02 -20.32
N GLY A 169 0.58 33.94 -19.99
CA GLY A 169 0.90 33.08 -18.85
C GLY A 169 2.28 32.43 -18.98
N THR A 170 2.67 32.02 -20.20
CA THR A 170 4.02 31.47 -20.44
C THR A 170 5.12 32.51 -20.19
N ARG A 171 4.92 33.76 -20.63
CA ARG A 171 5.86 34.87 -20.35
C ARG A 171 5.88 35.22 -18.87
N GLN A 172 4.72 35.25 -18.22
CA GLN A 172 4.62 35.51 -16.78
C GLN A 172 5.39 34.44 -15.99
N LEU A 173 5.20 33.16 -16.31
CA LEU A 173 5.95 32.07 -15.70
C LEU A 173 7.47 32.20 -15.95
N ALA A 174 7.87 32.51 -17.17
CA ALA A 174 9.28 32.71 -17.50
C ALA A 174 9.91 33.87 -16.71
N ALA A 175 9.17 34.95 -16.46
CA ALA A 175 9.63 36.08 -15.65
C ALA A 175 9.76 35.74 -14.15
N LEU A 176 8.94 34.81 -13.64
CA LEU A 176 9.02 34.33 -12.26
C LEU A 176 10.16 33.31 -12.06
N CYS A 177 10.68 32.72 -13.13
CA CYS A 177 11.76 31.74 -13.05
C CYS A 177 13.14 32.43 -13.05
N PRO A 178 14.04 32.11 -12.10
CA PRO A 178 15.40 32.64 -12.12
C PRO A 178 16.15 32.28 -13.41
N PRO A 179 16.95 33.22 -13.98
CA PRO A 179 17.76 32.94 -15.16
C PRO A 179 18.76 31.80 -14.88
N GLY A 180 18.89 30.87 -15.84
CA GLY A 180 19.82 29.72 -15.77
C GLY A 180 19.20 28.39 -15.29
N LYS A 181 17.89 28.33 -15.02
CA LYS A 181 17.16 27.08 -14.75
C LYS A 181 16.62 26.44 -16.04
N LYS A 182 16.10 25.19 -15.94
CA LYS A 182 15.41 24.48 -17.03
C LYS A 182 14.38 25.39 -17.71
N THR A 183 14.23 25.26 -19.02
CA THR A 183 13.22 26.00 -19.78
C THR A 183 11.83 25.78 -19.16
N PRO A 184 11.07 26.86 -18.89
CA PRO A 184 9.74 26.73 -18.31
C PRO A 184 8.80 26.00 -19.28
N PRO A 185 7.95 25.08 -18.78
CA PRO A 185 6.95 24.45 -19.62
C PRO A 185 5.92 25.49 -20.10
N PRO A 186 5.35 25.32 -21.31
CA PRO A 186 4.33 26.22 -21.83
C PRO A 186 3.06 26.17 -20.97
N VAL A 187 2.42 27.32 -20.80
CA VAL A 187 1.14 27.46 -20.10
C VAL A 187 -0.02 27.34 -21.10
N TRP A 188 -1.00 26.52 -20.77
CA TRP A 188 -2.18 26.25 -21.59
C TRP A 188 -3.45 26.59 -20.82
N LEU A 189 -4.36 27.33 -21.46
CA LEU A 189 -5.67 27.65 -20.91
C LEU A 189 -6.73 26.70 -21.49
N VAL A 190 -7.48 26.04 -20.62
CA VAL A 190 -8.50 25.06 -21.00
C VAL A 190 -9.89 25.58 -20.63
N ASP A 191 -10.83 25.50 -21.57
CA ASP A 191 -12.23 25.83 -21.33
C ASP A 191 -12.98 24.62 -20.71
N ALA A 192 -12.65 24.33 -19.45
CA ALA A 192 -13.29 23.31 -18.64
C ALA A 192 -13.06 23.61 -17.15
N VAL A 193 -13.87 23.03 -16.29
CA VAL A 193 -13.62 23.07 -14.85
C VAL A 193 -12.67 21.94 -14.51
N VAL A 194 -11.41 22.31 -14.27
CA VAL A 194 -10.34 21.42 -13.85
C VAL A 194 -9.52 22.13 -12.78
N SER A 195 -8.75 21.41 -11.98
CA SER A 195 -7.73 22.07 -11.14
C SER A 195 -6.61 22.61 -12.03
N PRO A 196 -5.96 23.73 -11.69
CA PRO A 196 -4.58 23.96 -12.12
C PRO A 196 -3.78 22.68 -11.91
N MET A 197 -3.04 22.27 -12.93
CA MET A 197 -2.26 21.04 -12.86
C MET A 197 -1.11 21.02 -13.86
N LEU A 198 -0.03 20.35 -13.46
CA LEU A 198 1.04 19.92 -14.35
C LEU A 198 0.62 18.66 -15.11
N VAL A 199 0.54 18.76 -16.43
CA VAL A 199 0.21 17.62 -17.30
C VAL A 199 1.49 17.11 -17.94
N SER A 200 1.90 15.93 -17.50
CA SER A 200 2.99 15.18 -18.11
C SER A 200 2.44 14.01 -18.91
N PRO A 201 2.93 13.80 -20.15
CA PRO A 201 2.64 12.56 -20.86
C PRO A 201 3.31 11.41 -20.12
N LEU A 202 2.54 10.34 -19.87
CA LEU A 202 3.03 9.13 -19.17
C LEU A 202 4.29 8.55 -19.83
N PHE A 203 4.44 8.78 -21.14
CA PHE A 203 5.61 8.38 -21.91
C PHE A 203 6.13 9.55 -22.75
N ARG A 204 7.03 10.35 -22.15
CA ARG A 204 7.74 11.46 -22.82
C ARG A 204 8.41 11.05 -24.14
N ARG A 205 8.77 9.77 -24.29
CA ARG A 205 9.43 9.22 -25.48
C ARG A 205 8.53 9.14 -26.73
N PHE A 206 7.21 9.25 -26.60
CA PHE A 206 6.29 9.35 -27.76
C PHE A 206 5.98 10.81 -28.15
N GLY A 207 6.87 11.76 -27.83
CA GLY A 207 6.80 13.13 -28.34
C GLY A 207 5.87 14.06 -27.56
N GLY A 208 5.46 13.69 -26.35
CA GLY A 208 4.65 14.56 -25.51
C GLY A 208 5.49 15.56 -24.71
N GLU A 209 5.08 16.83 -24.71
CA GLU A 209 5.67 17.88 -23.89
C GLU A 209 4.96 17.99 -22.54
N VAL A 210 5.70 18.38 -21.50
CA VAL A 210 5.12 18.72 -20.20
C VAL A 210 4.50 20.11 -20.31
N ARG A 211 3.26 20.27 -19.86
CA ARG A 211 2.49 21.52 -20.00
C ARG A 211 1.86 21.86 -18.65
N ILE A 212 1.85 23.14 -18.30
CA ILE A 212 1.09 23.63 -17.16
C ILE A 212 -0.29 24.05 -17.66
N VAL A 213 -1.35 23.49 -17.08
CA VAL A 213 -2.72 23.69 -17.53
C VAL A 213 -3.49 24.49 -16.48
N PHE A 214 -4.14 25.57 -16.93
CA PHE A 214 -5.03 26.38 -16.11
C PHE A 214 -6.45 26.44 -16.72
N PRO A 215 -7.50 26.46 -15.90
CA PRO A 215 -8.85 26.74 -16.38
C PRO A 215 -8.95 28.19 -16.87
N LYS A 216 -9.50 28.39 -18.07
CA LYS A 216 -9.61 29.73 -18.67
C LYS A 216 -10.43 30.69 -17.80
N ARG A 217 -11.53 30.20 -17.21
CA ARG A 217 -12.43 30.99 -16.34
C ARG A 217 -11.73 31.41 -15.05
N LEU A 218 -11.07 30.46 -14.37
CA LEU A 218 -10.27 30.75 -13.18
C LEU A 218 -9.15 31.74 -13.50
N TRP A 219 -8.42 31.52 -14.60
CA TRP A 219 -7.36 32.42 -15.03
C TRP A 219 -7.88 33.86 -15.18
N SER A 220 -9.03 34.05 -15.83
CA SER A 220 -9.63 35.36 -16.02
C SER A 220 -10.10 36.04 -14.73
N SER A 221 -10.47 35.27 -13.69
CA SER A 221 -10.92 35.84 -12.41
C SER A 221 -9.78 36.20 -11.45
N LEU A 222 -8.57 35.71 -11.70
CA LEU A 222 -7.41 35.97 -10.86
C LEU A 222 -6.67 37.24 -11.32
N ASP A 223 -6.20 38.02 -10.36
CA ASP A 223 -5.27 39.13 -10.61
C ASP A 223 -3.85 38.62 -10.88
N GLU A 224 -2.94 39.53 -11.20
CA GLU A 224 -1.57 39.17 -11.60
C GLU A 224 -0.79 38.49 -10.48
N ASP A 225 -0.95 38.95 -9.24
CA ASP A 225 -0.27 38.36 -8.09
C ASP A 225 -0.82 36.98 -7.72
N ALA A 226 -2.15 36.78 -7.78
CA ALA A 226 -2.74 35.45 -7.57
C ALA A 226 -2.35 34.46 -8.67
N ARG A 227 -2.26 34.90 -9.93
CA ARG A 227 -1.72 34.07 -11.02
C ARG A 227 -0.25 33.72 -10.77
N ALA A 228 0.56 34.67 -10.31
CA ALA A 228 1.98 34.45 -10.07
C ALA A 228 2.24 33.38 -9.00
N VAL A 229 1.52 33.43 -7.87
CA VAL A 229 1.69 32.43 -6.79
C VAL A 229 1.22 31.05 -7.21
N LEU A 230 0.12 30.93 -7.98
CA LEU A 230 -0.33 29.63 -8.50
C LEU A 230 0.60 29.08 -9.60
N LEU A 231 1.11 29.94 -10.48
CA LEU A 231 2.11 29.53 -11.47
C LEU A 231 3.38 29.02 -10.80
N LEU A 232 3.82 29.66 -9.71
CA LEU A 232 4.96 29.22 -8.94
C LEU A 232 4.70 27.87 -8.24
N HIS A 233 3.48 27.63 -7.76
CA HIS A 233 3.07 26.32 -7.25
C HIS A 233 3.19 25.22 -8.30
N GLU A 234 2.61 25.42 -9.49
CA GLU A 234 2.69 24.44 -10.59
C GLU A 234 4.12 24.26 -11.12
N TRP A 235 4.92 25.33 -11.10
CA TRP A 235 6.34 25.27 -11.40
C TRP A 235 7.08 24.37 -10.42
N GLU A 236 6.73 24.38 -9.14
CA GLU A 236 7.39 23.54 -8.14
C GLU A 236 7.09 22.05 -8.35
N HIS A 237 5.89 21.68 -8.78
CA HIS A 237 5.60 20.32 -9.27
C HIS A 237 6.51 19.93 -10.45
N PHE A 238 6.72 20.84 -11.41
CA PHE A 238 7.62 20.60 -12.52
C PHE A 238 9.08 20.48 -12.06
N ARG A 239 9.56 21.41 -11.24
CA ARG A 239 10.94 21.45 -10.74
C ARG A 239 11.28 20.19 -9.94
N ARG A 240 10.36 19.72 -9.09
CA ARG A 240 10.50 18.49 -8.30
C ARG A 240 10.32 17.20 -9.10
N GLN A 241 9.84 17.30 -10.34
CA GLN A 241 9.65 16.18 -11.25
C GLN A 241 8.65 15.14 -10.69
N ASP A 242 7.54 15.61 -10.13
CA ASP A 242 6.52 14.74 -9.49
C ASP A 242 5.92 13.71 -10.46
N TRP A 243 6.07 13.91 -11.78
CA TRP A 243 5.74 12.91 -12.79
C TRP A 243 6.52 11.59 -12.64
N ILE A 244 7.75 11.61 -12.11
CA ILE A 244 8.54 10.39 -11.83
C ILE A 244 7.88 9.60 -10.71
N VAL A 245 7.44 10.30 -9.65
CA VAL A 245 6.73 9.69 -8.53
C VAL A 245 5.42 9.09 -9.00
N ARG A 246 4.68 9.81 -9.85
CA ARG A 246 3.45 9.30 -10.47
C ARG A 246 3.68 8.01 -11.28
N PHE A 247 4.83 7.86 -11.94
CA PHE A 247 5.19 6.62 -12.63
C PHE A 247 5.40 5.45 -11.66
N ILE A 248 6.10 5.69 -10.54
CA ILE A 248 6.27 4.70 -9.47
C ILE A 248 4.90 4.31 -8.91
N GLU A 249 4.05 5.28 -8.58
CA GLU A 249 2.70 5.02 -8.09
C GLU A 249 1.87 4.18 -9.04
N VAL A 250 1.80 4.54 -10.33
CA VAL A 250 1.02 3.79 -11.33
C VAL A 250 1.55 2.37 -11.47
N THR A 251 2.88 2.19 -11.47
CA THR A 251 3.51 0.86 -11.55
C THR A 251 3.13 0.02 -10.33
N THR A 252 3.32 0.56 -9.12
CA THR A 252 3.04 -0.15 -7.87
C THR A 252 1.55 -0.42 -7.68
N LEU A 253 0.67 0.54 -7.98
CA LEU A 253 -0.79 0.35 -7.93
C LEU A 253 -1.27 -0.70 -8.92
N THR A 254 -0.67 -0.76 -10.11
CA THR A 254 -1.02 -1.77 -11.11
C THR A 254 -0.60 -3.17 -10.64
N ALA A 255 0.63 -3.31 -10.12
CA ALA A 255 1.15 -4.60 -9.68
C ALA A 255 0.53 -5.08 -8.35
N MET A 256 0.22 -4.16 -7.44
CA MET A 256 -0.19 -4.44 -6.06
C MET A 256 -1.54 -3.80 -5.76
N TRP A 257 -2.47 -3.85 -6.71
CA TRP A 257 -3.80 -3.22 -6.63
C TRP A 257 -4.61 -3.65 -5.39
N TRP A 258 -4.36 -4.86 -4.88
CA TRP A 258 -5.00 -5.44 -3.70
C TRP A 258 -4.35 -5.01 -2.38
N HIS A 259 -3.16 -4.41 -2.41
CA HIS A 259 -2.37 -4.16 -1.21
C HIS A 259 -2.72 -2.79 -0.57
N PRO A 260 -3.29 -2.74 0.65
CA PRO A 260 -3.81 -1.50 1.25
C PRO A 260 -2.74 -0.44 1.48
N LEU A 261 -1.50 -0.84 1.81
CA LEU A 261 -0.41 0.10 2.05
C LEU A 261 -0.04 0.93 0.81
N VAL A 262 -0.27 0.41 -0.40
CA VAL A 262 -0.01 1.15 -1.64
C VAL A 262 -0.98 2.31 -1.80
N TRP A 263 -2.25 2.08 -1.48
CA TRP A 263 -3.28 3.11 -1.48
C TRP A 263 -3.02 4.18 -0.42
N ILE A 264 -2.62 3.77 0.79
CA ILE A 264 -2.24 4.69 1.86
C ILE A 264 -1.03 5.52 1.42
N ALA A 265 0.03 4.88 0.92
CA ALA A 265 1.24 5.55 0.47
C ALA A 265 0.94 6.58 -0.63
N LYS A 266 0.11 6.22 -1.63
CA LYS A 266 -0.35 7.16 -2.66
C LYS A 266 -1.00 8.41 -2.05
N LEU A 267 -1.97 8.24 -1.16
CA LEU A 267 -2.68 9.37 -0.53
C LEU A 267 -1.74 10.27 0.30
N GLN A 268 -0.73 9.68 0.92
CA GLN A 268 0.23 10.41 1.74
C GLN A 268 1.32 11.08 0.89
N ILE A 269 1.73 10.48 -0.22
CA ILE A 269 2.64 11.09 -1.20
C ILE A 269 1.98 12.36 -1.74
N GLU A 270 0.75 12.27 -2.23
CA GLU A 270 0.02 13.43 -2.77
C GLU A 270 -0.14 14.55 -1.73
N ASP A 271 -0.48 14.20 -0.49
CA ASP A 271 -0.59 15.18 0.59
C ASP A 271 0.75 15.87 0.90
N CYS A 272 1.86 15.12 0.88
CA CYS A 272 3.18 15.69 1.09
C CYS A 272 3.64 16.54 -0.10
N GLU A 273 3.30 16.16 -1.33
CA GLU A 273 3.60 16.93 -2.56
C GLU A 273 2.95 18.31 -2.50
N GLU A 274 1.64 18.36 -2.23
CA GLU A 274 0.90 19.62 -2.09
C GLU A 274 1.52 20.52 -1.02
N ARG A 275 1.86 19.97 0.16
CA ARG A 275 2.51 20.73 1.23
C ARG A 275 3.91 21.22 0.86
N CYS A 276 4.68 20.40 0.15
CA CYS A 276 6.00 20.79 -0.35
C CYS A 276 5.91 21.93 -1.37
N CYS A 277 4.98 21.84 -2.32
CA CYS A 277 4.74 22.87 -3.32
C CYS A 277 4.18 24.15 -2.69
N ASP A 278 3.25 24.05 -1.73
CA ASP A 278 2.72 25.20 -0.98
C ASP A 278 3.82 25.99 -0.26
N MET A 279 4.72 25.29 0.43
CA MET A 279 5.83 25.94 1.11
C MET A 279 6.85 26.55 0.13
N ALA A 280 7.15 25.84 -0.97
CA ALA A 280 8.10 26.35 -1.94
C ALA A 280 7.55 27.56 -2.71
N ALA A 281 6.26 27.56 -3.02
CA ALA A 281 5.56 28.70 -3.63
C ALA A 281 5.47 29.89 -2.67
N SER A 282 5.20 29.66 -1.38
CA SER A 282 5.11 30.74 -0.40
C SER A 282 6.48 31.40 -0.13
N ILE A 283 7.56 30.63 -0.11
CA ILE A 283 8.93 31.16 0.07
C ILE A 283 9.48 31.77 -1.22
N GLY A 284 9.16 31.20 -2.37
CA GLY A 284 9.67 31.65 -3.66
C GLY A 284 8.94 32.88 -4.23
N SER A 285 7.85 33.32 -3.61
CA SER A 285 7.12 34.52 -4.01
C SER A 285 7.45 35.69 -3.10
N ASP A 286 7.70 36.87 -3.67
CA ASP A 286 7.74 38.13 -2.92
C ASP A 286 6.34 38.62 -2.48
N ARG A 287 5.30 37.81 -2.73
CA ARG A 287 3.90 38.17 -2.49
C ARG A 287 3.51 37.78 -1.07
N SER A 288 2.51 38.47 -0.53
CA SER A 288 2.05 38.16 0.82
C SER A 288 1.46 36.73 0.88
N PRO A 289 1.69 35.96 1.97
CA PRO A 289 1.07 34.65 2.16
C PRO A 289 -0.47 34.68 2.10
N ARG A 290 -1.07 35.83 2.39
CA ARG A 290 -2.51 36.05 2.29
C ARG A 290 -3.00 35.99 0.84
N VAL A 291 -2.29 36.61 -0.10
CA VAL A 291 -2.63 36.53 -1.53
C VAL A 291 -2.63 35.07 -1.99
N TYR A 292 -1.66 34.29 -1.53
CA TYR A 292 -1.62 32.87 -1.87
C TYR A 292 -2.78 32.07 -1.26
N ALA A 293 -3.08 32.28 0.02
CA ALA A 293 -4.23 31.64 0.67
C ALA A 293 -5.56 32.00 -0.04
N GLU A 294 -5.75 33.26 -0.41
CA GLU A 294 -6.92 33.71 -1.17
C GLU A 294 -6.98 33.10 -2.58
N ALA A 295 -5.83 32.93 -3.26
CA ALA A 295 -5.76 32.27 -4.57
C ALA A 295 -6.17 30.79 -4.50
N ILE A 296 -5.78 30.06 -3.44
CA ILE A 296 -6.22 28.68 -3.20
C ILE A 296 -7.73 28.63 -2.94
N LEU A 297 -8.25 29.53 -2.09
CA LEU A 297 -9.68 29.59 -1.82
C LEU A 297 -10.50 29.88 -3.09
N ARG A 298 -10.09 30.85 -3.91
CA ARG A 298 -10.72 31.11 -5.22
C ARG A 298 -10.66 29.92 -6.16
N THR A 299 -9.57 29.16 -6.13
CA THR A 299 -9.44 27.93 -6.92
C THR A 299 -10.45 26.88 -6.45
N LEU A 300 -10.64 26.73 -5.14
CA LEU A 300 -11.62 25.80 -4.59
C LEU A 300 -13.06 26.22 -4.88
N ASP A 301 -13.38 27.49 -4.72
CA ASP A 301 -14.70 28.03 -5.06
C ASP A 301 -15.03 27.73 -6.53
N PHE A 302 -14.06 27.94 -7.43
CA PHE A 302 -14.19 27.61 -8.85
C PHE A 302 -14.40 26.11 -9.10
N LEU A 303 -13.74 25.23 -8.35
CA LEU A 303 -13.89 23.78 -8.47
C LEU A 303 -15.24 23.28 -7.91
N CYS A 304 -15.78 23.96 -6.91
CA CYS A 304 -17.06 23.63 -6.28
C CYS A 304 -18.27 24.20 -7.05
N GLU A 305 -18.12 25.33 -7.75
CA GLU A 305 -19.22 26.00 -8.47
C GLU A 305 -20.02 25.10 -9.44
N PRO A 306 -19.40 24.19 -10.22
CA PRO A 306 -20.13 23.31 -11.11
C PRO A 306 -20.82 22.15 -10.39
N VAL A 307 -20.29 21.71 -9.23
CA VAL A 307 -20.92 20.65 -8.41
C VAL A 307 -22.31 21.10 -7.97
N GLU A 308 -22.50 22.39 -7.70
CA GLU A 308 -23.78 22.96 -7.28
C GLU A 308 -24.73 23.23 -8.45
N LYS A 309 -24.21 23.56 -9.63
CA LYS A 309 -25.04 24.05 -10.74
C LYS A 309 -25.29 23.02 -11.85
N HIS A 310 -24.31 22.26 -12.32
CA HIS A 310 -24.44 21.34 -13.47
C HIS A 310 -23.37 20.24 -13.38
N HIS A 311 -23.79 18.96 -13.35
CA HIS A 311 -22.95 17.74 -13.36
C HIS A 311 -21.53 17.99 -13.87
N ALA A 312 -20.53 17.95 -12.97
CA ALA A 312 -19.13 18.11 -13.34
C ALA A 312 -18.79 17.21 -14.54
N GLU A 313 -18.42 17.80 -15.70
CA GLU A 313 -18.13 17.05 -16.94
C GLU A 313 -16.99 16.03 -16.75
N ILE A 314 -16.18 16.23 -15.70
CA ILE A 314 -15.33 15.23 -15.11
C ILE A 314 -15.82 15.06 -13.67
N GLU A 315 -16.53 13.97 -13.38
CA GLU A 315 -16.73 13.53 -11.99
C GLU A 315 -15.38 13.61 -11.28
N ALA A 316 -15.29 14.48 -10.28
CA ALA A 316 -14.13 14.57 -9.41
C ALA A 316 -13.95 13.19 -8.77
N ARG A 317 -13.05 12.38 -9.34
CA ARG A 317 -12.78 11.07 -8.78
C ARG A 317 -12.16 11.27 -7.39
N PRO A 318 -12.48 10.39 -6.42
CA PRO A 318 -12.00 10.50 -5.03
C PRO A 318 -10.47 10.45 -4.84
N ILE A 319 -9.70 10.34 -5.94
CA ILE A 319 -8.32 9.87 -5.94
C ILE A 319 -7.36 10.94 -6.48
N ALA A 320 -7.83 12.06 -7.05
CA ALA A 320 -6.93 13.03 -7.68
C ALA A 320 -7.27 14.50 -7.38
N SER A 321 -8.11 14.77 -6.39
CA SER A 321 -8.41 16.13 -5.97
C SER A 321 -8.52 16.14 -4.46
N GLY A 322 -7.57 16.81 -3.80
CA GLY A 322 -7.60 17.11 -2.34
C GLY A 322 -8.83 17.94 -1.89
N VAL A 323 -9.80 18.14 -2.78
CA VAL A 323 -11.09 18.82 -2.60
C VAL A 323 -12.01 18.08 -1.62
N GLY A 324 -11.71 16.83 -1.24
CA GLY A 324 -12.58 16.03 -0.36
C GLY A 324 -12.32 16.11 1.15
N HIS A 325 -11.24 16.75 1.62
CA HIS A 325 -10.87 16.67 3.05
C HIS A 325 -10.62 18.05 3.66
N LEU A 326 -11.68 18.68 4.18
CA LEU A 326 -11.64 19.99 4.86
C LEU A 326 -10.49 20.14 5.89
N PRO A 327 -10.14 19.11 6.70
CA PRO A 327 -8.99 19.19 7.60
C PRO A 327 -7.64 19.38 6.89
N LYS A 328 -7.44 18.78 5.71
CA LYS A 328 -6.20 18.90 4.93
C LYS A 328 -6.06 20.30 4.36
N LEU A 329 -7.15 20.86 3.82
CA LEU A 329 -7.17 22.24 3.36
C LEU A 329 -6.89 23.23 4.48
N GLN A 330 -7.57 23.10 5.61
CA GLN A 330 -7.33 23.95 6.79
C GLN A 330 -5.86 23.88 7.23
N HIS A 331 -5.27 22.69 7.19
CA HIS A 331 -3.86 22.50 7.50
C HIS A 331 -2.95 23.24 6.51
N ARG A 332 -3.18 23.10 5.20
CA ARG A 332 -2.44 23.81 4.14
C ARG A 332 -2.50 25.33 4.33
N LEU A 333 -3.72 25.88 4.47
CA LEU A 333 -3.92 27.32 4.68
C LEU A 333 -3.20 27.81 5.95
N ARG A 334 -3.27 27.04 7.04
CA ARG A 334 -2.55 27.36 8.28
C ARG A 334 -1.05 27.36 8.07
N GLN A 335 -0.50 26.41 7.33
CA GLN A 335 0.94 26.33 7.05
C GLN A 335 1.42 27.47 6.14
N ILE A 336 0.60 27.88 5.17
CA ILE A 336 0.89 29.03 4.30
C ILE A 336 0.93 30.32 5.13
N LEU A 337 -0.07 30.53 5.98
CA LEU A 337 -0.17 31.75 6.80
C LEU A 337 0.82 31.79 7.97
N LYS A 338 1.18 30.62 8.52
CA LYS A 338 2.11 30.46 9.63
C LYS A 338 3.08 29.31 9.31
N PRO A 339 4.15 29.56 8.54
CA PRO A 339 5.10 28.53 8.16
C PRO A 339 5.83 28.01 9.40
N THR A 340 5.52 26.76 9.78
CA THR A 340 6.21 26.05 10.88
C THR A 340 7.09 24.90 10.38
N ALA A 341 7.02 24.59 9.09
CA ALA A 341 7.70 23.46 8.46
C ALA A 341 8.91 23.93 7.67
N THR A 342 9.93 23.08 7.58
CA THR A 342 11.18 23.39 6.87
C THR A 342 11.29 22.60 5.57
N ILE A 343 11.77 23.26 4.51
CA ILE A 343 11.90 22.67 3.17
C ILE A 343 13.16 21.80 3.06
N GLN A 344 14.23 22.14 3.80
CA GLN A 344 15.53 21.49 3.62
C GLN A 344 15.63 20.16 4.37
N ILE A 345 16.15 19.15 3.68
CA ILE A 345 16.55 17.88 4.28
C ILE A 345 17.86 18.12 5.03
N GLY A 346 17.77 18.33 6.34
CA GLY A 346 18.96 18.47 7.19
C GLY A 346 19.77 17.17 7.26
N ARG A 347 20.98 17.23 7.86
CA ARG A 347 21.91 16.08 8.01
C ARG A 347 21.24 14.85 8.63
N SER A 348 20.35 15.04 9.61
CA SER A 348 19.57 13.96 10.21
C SER A 348 18.59 13.30 9.24
N GLY A 349 18.01 14.06 8.30
CA GLY A 349 17.16 13.51 7.24
C GLY A 349 17.96 12.67 6.26
N ILE A 350 19.15 13.12 5.88
CA ILE A 350 20.06 12.33 5.02
C ILE A 350 20.43 11.01 5.69
N VAL A 351 20.74 11.02 6.99
CA VAL A 351 21.04 9.78 7.74
C VAL A 351 19.85 8.82 7.72
N ILE A 352 18.64 9.31 7.96
CA ILE A 352 17.42 8.48 7.93
C ILE A 352 17.22 7.89 6.53
N ILE A 353 17.34 8.70 5.48
CA ILE A 353 17.22 8.24 4.09
C ILE A 353 18.26 7.17 3.78
N SER A 354 19.53 7.43 4.09
CA SER A 354 20.62 6.48 3.86
C SER A 354 20.41 5.17 4.62
N LEU A 355 19.91 5.24 5.86
CA LEU A 355 19.57 4.05 6.64
C LEU A 355 18.42 3.26 6.01
N MET A 356 17.35 3.92 5.58
CA MET A 356 16.21 3.26 4.92
C MET A 356 16.59 2.71 3.54
N LEU A 357 17.42 3.42 2.79
CA LEU A 357 17.95 2.97 1.50
C LEU A 357 18.86 1.75 1.68
N ALA A 358 19.68 1.73 2.73
CA ALA A 358 20.49 0.58 3.09
C ALA A 358 19.63 -0.63 3.51
N MET A 359 18.39 -0.43 3.97
CA MET A 359 17.45 -1.51 4.30
C MET A 359 16.70 -2.08 3.08
N LEU A 360 16.72 -1.40 1.92
CA LEU A 360 16.05 -1.89 0.70
C LEU A 360 16.46 -3.30 0.25
N PRO A 361 17.76 -3.66 0.15
CA PRO A 361 18.16 -4.99 -0.31
C PRO A 361 17.79 -6.10 0.67
N PHE A 362 17.49 -5.75 1.93
CA PHE A 362 17.29 -6.73 2.98
C PHE A 362 15.82 -7.09 3.21
N TYR A 363 15.54 -8.34 3.55
CA TYR A 363 14.23 -8.78 4.05
C TYR A 363 14.38 -9.54 5.39
N PRO A 364 13.48 -9.32 6.36
CA PRO A 364 13.58 -9.95 7.65
C PRO A 364 13.27 -11.45 7.52
N VAL A 365 14.23 -12.28 7.94
CA VAL A 365 14.04 -13.71 8.15
C VAL A 365 14.02 -13.93 9.65
N VAL A 366 12.88 -14.38 10.18
CA VAL A 366 12.77 -14.72 11.59
C VAL A 366 13.45 -16.08 11.79
N VAL A 367 14.63 -16.07 12.39
CA VAL A 367 15.32 -17.30 12.76
C VAL A 367 14.89 -17.64 14.19
N VAL A 368 13.97 -18.58 14.32
CA VAL A 368 13.57 -19.12 15.62
C VAL A 368 14.71 -19.99 16.13
N LYS A 369 15.51 -19.44 17.05
CA LYS A 369 16.55 -20.21 17.74
C LYS A 369 15.84 -21.17 18.69
N ARG A 370 15.60 -22.41 18.23
CA ARG A 370 15.13 -23.48 19.12
C ARG A 370 16.19 -23.65 20.21
N PRO A 371 15.80 -23.69 21.51
CA PRO A 371 16.76 -24.07 22.54
C PRO A 371 17.33 -25.42 22.12
N SER A 372 18.64 -25.49 21.99
CA SER A 372 19.35 -26.76 21.83
C SER A 372 18.94 -27.60 23.03
N SER A 373 18.05 -28.56 22.80
CA SER A 373 17.69 -29.58 23.77
C SER A 373 18.92 -30.47 23.95
N GLY A 374 19.89 -29.97 24.71
CA GLY A 374 20.89 -30.75 25.43
C GLY A 374 20.25 -31.38 26.67
N VAL A 375 19.02 -31.87 26.53
CA VAL A 375 18.49 -32.88 27.44
C VAL A 375 18.67 -34.17 26.66
N GLU A 376 19.81 -34.79 26.90
CA GLU A 376 20.03 -36.20 26.64
C GLU A 376 18.86 -36.94 27.31
N ILE A 377 17.84 -37.30 26.52
CA ILE A 377 16.81 -38.22 26.98
C ILE A 377 17.55 -39.54 27.14
N LYS A 378 18.00 -39.83 28.37
CA LYS A 378 18.28 -41.20 28.78
C LYS A 378 17.01 -41.98 28.49
N ILE A 379 17.01 -42.73 27.41
CA ILE A 379 16.03 -43.78 27.16
C ILE A 379 16.14 -44.70 28.38
N PRO A 380 15.09 -44.87 29.21
CA PRO A 380 15.08 -45.96 30.17
C PRO A 380 15.17 -47.24 29.35
N GLU A 381 16.26 -47.97 29.55
CA GLU A 381 16.48 -49.30 29.00
C GLU A 381 15.54 -50.28 29.70
N GLU A 382 14.23 -50.22 29.38
CA GLU A 382 13.27 -51.29 29.65
C GLU A 382 12.00 -51.05 28.83
N ILE A 383 12.00 -51.55 27.59
CA ILE A 383 10.75 -51.77 26.86
C ILE A 383 10.25 -53.14 27.31
N GLU A 384 9.41 -53.16 28.35
CA GLU A 384 8.46 -54.25 28.51
C GLU A 384 7.61 -54.28 27.23
N THR A 385 7.71 -55.38 26.50
CA THR A 385 6.88 -55.67 25.34
C THR A 385 5.40 -55.48 25.70
N PRO A 386 4.58 -54.83 24.85
CA PRO A 386 3.15 -54.77 25.10
C PRO A 386 2.60 -56.21 25.11
N SER A 387 2.01 -56.60 26.22
CA SER A 387 1.32 -57.87 26.37
C SER A 387 0.13 -57.88 25.41
N VAL A 388 0.33 -58.49 24.23
CA VAL A 388 -0.75 -58.84 23.32
C VAL A 388 -1.61 -59.86 24.05
N LEU A 389 -2.73 -59.42 24.62
CA LEU A 389 -3.77 -60.31 25.15
C LEU A 389 -4.34 -61.12 23.99
N ARG A 390 -3.92 -62.38 23.87
CA ARG A 390 -4.55 -63.37 22.98
C ARG A 390 -5.81 -63.90 23.65
N ALA A 391 -6.87 -64.04 22.86
CA ALA A 391 -8.11 -64.69 23.28
C ALA A 391 -7.80 -66.10 23.84
N GLY A 392 -8.12 -66.31 25.13
CA GLY A 392 -7.85 -67.56 25.84
C GLY A 392 -6.98 -67.44 27.10
N SER A 393 -6.49 -66.25 27.47
CA SER A 393 -5.79 -66.08 28.75
C SER A 393 -6.76 -66.20 29.94
N LYS A 394 -6.43 -67.09 30.89
CA LYS A 394 -7.18 -67.27 32.14
C LYS A 394 -7.04 -66.02 32.99
N VAL A 395 -8.10 -65.22 33.07
CA VAL A 395 -8.24 -64.15 34.05
C VAL A 395 -8.48 -64.80 35.41
N VAL A 396 -7.55 -64.62 36.34
CA VAL A 396 -7.80 -64.91 37.76
C VAL A 396 -8.72 -63.80 38.27
N PRO A 397 -9.94 -64.09 38.75
CA PRO A 397 -10.82 -63.04 39.24
C PRO A 397 -10.25 -62.43 40.53
N GLU A 398 -10.21 -61.11 40.55
CA GLU A 398 -9.83 -60.30 41.70
C GLU A 398 -10.83 -60.52 42.86
N PRO A 399 -10.39 -60.65 44.12
CA PRO A 399 -11.29 -60.96 45.22
C PRO A 399 -12.25 -59.80 45.51
N VAL A 400 -13.54 -60.11 45.47
CA VAL A 400 -14.67 -59.25 45.82
C VAL A 400 -14.47 -58.64 47.21
N ARG A 401 -14.24 -57.32 47.29
CA ARG A 401 -14.35 -56.59 48.57
C ARG A 401 -15.81 -56.54 48.98
N ARG A 402 -16.17 -57.25 50.05
CA ARG A 402 -17.47 -57.06 50.72
C ARG A 402 -17.50 -55.68 51.41
N PRO A 403 -18.62 -54.96 51.36
CA PRO A 403 -18.80 -53.74 52.15
C PRO A 403 -18.99 -54.14 53.62
N LEU A 404 -18.22 -53.51 54.51
CA LEU A 404 -18.45 -53.57 55.95
C LEU A 404 -19.74 -52.82 56.28
N VAL A 405 -20.71 -53.54 56.83
CA VAL A 405 -21.91 -53.00 57.49
C VAL A 405 -21.69 -53.15 58.99
N GLN A 406 -21.35 -52.05 59.65
CA GLN A 406 -21.95 -51.50 60.89
C GLN A 406 -21.05 -50.39 61.45
#